data_AF-A0AA88YIT2-F1
#
_entry.id   AF-A0AA88YIT2-F1
#
_cell.length_a   1.000
_cell.length_b   1.000
_cell.length_c   1.000
_cell.angle_alpha   90.00
_cell.angle_beta   90.00
_cell.angle_gamma   90.00
#
_symmetry.space_group_name_H-M   'P 1'
#
loop_
_entity.id
_entity.type
_entity.pdbx_description
1 polymer ?
#
loop_
_entity_poly.entity_id
_entity_poly.type
_entity_poly.pdbx_seq_one_letter_code
_entity_poly.pdbx_strand_id
1 'polypeptide(L)'
;MAASNTSELEKLWKLTCTQLKDILKKNKEPTSGNKAALVSKCFALHTRSETEQNSTPDTVIAATCTDILSSLDLSEMNSITYNELLKSATGRQWSNDLRLFPVLNFHQLFEYLVQKTKKYGNDEMKGFVYKKMRAYQYFKEGHISRYQIAKSQCTIWVKAEVIASMKHERYKVMAIFDSDGDIKLAACECPAGIGVKGLGKCNHVGGLLFAINDFHTKGLHSKTNKVSCTSRLNEWIVPRNLTVAAKPLSQISLNRNLYGRPQSVNTRTVNNFDPRAPNDRTIDHHALAMLYQNLEEHAPNSAFFLYHEKPASEADEECSDLGTMMVSDNIIVATTQRASNAHTDEVCSAVQCDMKLSTVDVNPNFSDDLEIDEEFVGQYVDPIINSESIGVEKIEEIEKLTRGQSENELWHQLHKVKITASNFGKVIKCSKSPENILKSMMYTKAFSKYLAYGKENENVAIETYEKYMHDKGCDVTVSPVGLILSQERPGYGASLDGLVCDPSCKTKGGLEVKCSLSKLNQSAFTAASDASFYLQVSGKEIHLKRSHNYFLQVQGQMFVTGVEWIDFVVYFGPNQSIFVERIFFEKDKWYEEYLPKLDLFYKWAFLPELLTKRVSRGISLLPDFLWKKLKQSV
;
A
#
# COMPACT_ATOMS: atom_id res chain seq x y z
N MET A 1 -13.58 36.40 -8.64
CA MET A 1 -13.28 35.20 -9.44
C MET A 1 -13.46 33.92 -8.60
N ALA A 2 -12.45 33.36 -7.92
CA ALA A 2 -12.61 32.01 -7.33
C ALA A 2 -13.86 31.81 -6.43
N ALA A 3 -14.19 32.78 -5.58
CA ALA A 3 -15.36 32.72 -4.67
C ALA A 3 -16.72 33.13 -5.30
N SER A 4 -16.73 33.81 -6.44
CA SER A 4 -17.98 34.13 -7.17
C SER A 4 -18.47 32.91 -7.94
N ASN A 5 -17.55 32.20 -8.58
CA ASN A 5 -17.85 31.12 -9.52
C ASN A 5 -18.39 29.86 -8.81
N THR A 6 -18.09 29.66 -7.52
CA THR A 6 -18.73 28.64 -6.68
C THR A 6 -20.18 28.97 -6.35
N SER A 7 -20.50 30.25 -6.07
CA SER A 7 -21.86 30.70 -5.74
C SER A 7 -22.85 30.51 -6.90
N GLU A 8 -22.45 30.84 -8.13
CA GLU A 8 -23.30 30.61 -9.31
C GLU A 8 -23.51 29.12 -9.63
N LEU A 9 -22.50 28.28 -9.42
CA LEU A 9 -22.64 26.84 -9.61
C LEU A 9 -23.71 26.26 -8.65
N GLU A 10 -23.73 26.70 -7.39
CA GLU A 10 -24.75 26.31 -6.41
C GLU A 10 -26.16 26.81 -6.76
N LYS A 11 -26.29 28.00 -7.36
CA LYS A 11 -27.59 28.51 -7.84
C LYS A 11 -28.14 27.64 -8.97
N LEU A 12 -27.30 27.28 -9.96
CA LEU A 12 -27.71 26.40 -11.06
C LEU A 12 -28.10 24.99 -10.57
N TRP A 13 -27.44 24.46 -9.53
CA TRP A 13 -27.82 23.17 -8.94
C TRP A 13 -29.20 23.17 -8.26
N LYS A 14 -29.72 24.33 -7.83
CA LYS A 14 -31.06 24.48 -7.22
C LYS A 14 -32.18 24.49 -8.26
N LEU A 15 -31.90 24.74 -9.54
CA LEU A 15 -32.89 24.71 -10.62
C LEU A 15 -33.37 23.29 -10.96
N THR A 16 -34.55 23.16 -11.56
CA THR A 16 -35.07 21.89 -12.09
C THR A 16 -34.49 21.54 -13.47
N CYS A 17 -34.55 20.27 -13.85
CA CYS A 17 -34.10 19.81 -15.17
C CYS A 17 -34.83 20.49 -16.34
N THR A 18 -36.09 20.90 -16.14
CA THR A 18 -36.87 21.63 -17.16
C THR A 18 -36.33 23.05 -17.34
N GLN A 19 -36.21 23.82 -16.25
CA GLN A 19 -35.66 25.18 -16.27
C GLN A 19 -34.25 25.24 -16.88
N LEU A 20 -33.39 24.26 -16.55
CA LEU A 20 -32.06 24.14 -17.16
C LEU A 20 -32.12 23.88 -18.66
N LYS A 21 -33.04 23.03 -19.14
CA LYS A 21 -33.25 22.82 -20.58
C LYS A 21 -33.81 24.06 -21.28
N ASP A 22 -34.66 24.84 -20.63
CA ASP A 22 -35.20 26.08 -21.21
C ASP A 22 -34.14 27.17 -21.34
N ILE A 23 -33.21 27.27 -20.38
CA ILE A 23 -32.02 28.13 -20.48
C ILE A 23 -31.16 27.73 -21.68
N LEU A 24 -30.86 26.44 -21.84
CA LEU A 24 -30.08 25.93 -22.99
C LEU A 24 -30.80 26.16 -24.32
N LYS A 25 -32.11 25.88 -24.37
CA LYS A 25 -32.95 26.03 -25.57
C LYS A 25 -33.05 27.49 -26.04
N LYS A 26 -33.16 28.46 -25.11
CA LYS A 26 -33.09 29.90 -25.44
C LYS A 26 -31.75 30.30 -26.05
N ASN A 27 -30.65 29.64 -25.66
CA ASN A 27 -29.31 29.86 -26.17
C ASN A 27 -28.90 28.89 -27.31
N LYS A 28 -29.85 28.15 -27.89
CA LYS A 28 -29.65 27.16 -28.97
C LYS A 28 -28.67 26.00 -28.64
N GLU A 29 -28.35 25.76 -27.37
CA GLU A 29 -27.43 24.70 -26.93
C GLU A 29 -28.13 23.33 -26.74
N PRO A 30 -27.46 22.17 -26.92
CA PRO A 30 -28.10 20.85 -26.89
C PRO A 30 -28.68 20.48 -25.51
N THR A 31 -30.00 20.31 -25.43
CA THR A 31 -30.76 20.02 -24.20
C THR A 31 -30.70 18.55 -23.72
N SER A 32 -29.76 17.75 -24.23
CA SER A 32 -29.56 16.35 -23.88
C SER A 32 -28.65 16.17 -22.65
N GLY A 33 -28.93 15.15 -21.83
CA GLY A 33 -28.15 14.79 -20.64
C GLY A 33 -28.97 14.68 -19.35
N ASN A 34 -28.30 14.22 -18.29
CA ASN A 34 -28.84 14.20 -16.91
C ASN A 34 -28.67 15.57 -16.22
N LYS A 35 -29.18 15.73 -14.98
CA LYS A 35 -29.14 17.04 -14.28
C LYS A 35 -27.74 17.64 -14.23
N ALA A 36 -26.72 16.85 -13.90
CA ALA A 36 -25.33 17.33 -13.82
C ALA A 36 -24.84 17.88 -15.16
N ALA A 37 -25.06 17.15 -16.26
CA ALA A 37 -24.67 17.59 -17.61
C ALA A 37 -25.40 18.87 -18.04
N LEU A 38 -26.67 19.03 -17.66
CA LEU A 38 -27.45 20.25 -17.93
C LEU A 38 -26.93 21.46 -17.13
N VAL A 39 -26.62 21.27 -15.84
CA VAL A 39 -25.98 22.32 -15.00
C VAL A 39 -24.63 22.74 -15.58
N SER A 40 -23.77 21.80 -15.97
CA SER A 40 -22.45 22.12 -16.56
C SER A 40 -22.56 22.90 -17.87
N LYS A 41 -23.54 22.58 -18.74
CA LYS A 41 -23.78 23.35 -19.97
C LYS A 41 -24.28 24.76 -19.68
N CYS A 42 -25.20 24.94 -18.72
CA CYS A 42 -25.68 26.27 -18.32
C CYS A 42 -24.55 27.14 -17.72
N PHE A 43 -23.67 26.53 -16.92
CA PHE A 43 -22.51 27.22 -16.36
C PHE A 43 -21.51 27.64 -17.44
N ALA A 44 -21.23 26.77 -18.42
CA ALA A 44 -20.35 27.07 -19.55
C ALA A 44 -20.86 28.26 -20.38
N LEU A 45 -22.18 28.38 -20.58
CA LEU A 45 -22.78 29.55 -21.23
C LEU A 45 -22.52 30.85 -20.46
N HIS A 46 -22.72 30.86 -19.14
CA HIS A 46 -22.45 32.04 -18.30
C HIS A 46 -20.98 32.48 -18.43
N THR A 47 -20.03 31.54 -18.34
CA THR A 47 -18.60 31.86 -18.48
C THR A 47 -18.20 32.37 -19.86
N ARG A 48 -18.96 32.06 -20.93
CA ARG A 48 -18.74 32.67 -22.26
C ARG A 48 -19.20 34.13 -22.30
N SER A 49 -20.38 34.41 -21.73
CA SER A 49 -20.93 35.77 -21.69
C SER A 49 -20.05 36.74 -20.87
N GLU A 50 -19.42 36.26 -19.80
CA GLU A 50 -18.44 37.04 -19.02
C GLU A 50 -17.15 37.36 -19.81
N THR A 51 -16.73 36.49 -20.73
CA THR A 51 -15.57 36.76 -21.61
C THR A 51 -15.89 37.71 -22.75
N GLU A 52 -17.08 37.63 -23.36
CA GLU A 52 -17.48 38.48 -24.50
C GLU A 52 -17.64 39.96 -24.12
N GLN A 53 -17.97 40.28 -22.87
CA GLN A 53 -18.08 41.66 -22.38
C GLN A 53 -16.75 42.37 -22.11
N ASN A 54 -15.61 41.68 -22.24
CA ASN A 54 -14.28 42.22 -21.88
C ASN A 54 -13.30 42.35 -23.07
N SER A 55 -13.79 42.26 -24.31
CA SER A 55 -12.98 42.41 -25.53
C SER A 55 -13.56 43.47 -26.47
N THR A 56 -12.79 44.53 -26.74
CA THR A 56 -13.08 45.49 -27.82
C THR A 56 -12.89 44.84 -29.20
N PRO A 57 -13.74 45.14 -30.20
CA PRO A 57 -13.65 44.53 -31.52
C PRO A 57 -12.57 45.20 -32.39
N ASP A 58 -11.62 44.41 -32.89
CA ASP A 58 -10.75 44.79 -34.00
C ASP A 58 -11.03 43.91 -35.23
N THR A 59 -10.91 44.49 -36.42
CA THR A 59 -11.71 44.07 -37.58
C THR A 59 -10.85 43.55 -38.73
N VAL A 60 -11.21 42.37 -39.27
CA VAL A 60 -10.90 41.83 -40.61
C VAL A 60 -9.49 42.07 -41.18
N ILE A 61 -8.70 40.99 -41.24
CA ILE A 61 -8.15 40.51 -42.52
C ILE A 61 -8.34 38.99 -42.60
N ALA A 62 -9.15 38.54 -43.55
CA ALA A 62 -9.28 37.13 -43.91
C ALA A 62 -8.56 36.86 -45.24
N ALA A 63 -7.30 36.39 -45.18
CA ALA A 63 -6.53 36.05 -46.37
C ALA A 63 -5.52 34.92 -46.11
N THR A 64 -5.77 33.77 -46.74
CA THR A 64 -4.79 32.72 -47.12
C THR A 64 -3.55 32.51 -46.21
N CYS A 65 -3.69 31.64 -45.20
CA CYS A 65 -2.54 30.92 -44.64
C CYS A 65 -2.50 29.50 -45.22
N THR A 66 -1.73 29.29 -46.30
CA THR A 66 -1.55 27.96 -46.91
C THR A 66 -0.58 27.14 -46.07
N ASP A 67 -1.10 26.53 -45.00
CA ASP A 67 -0.28 25.82 -44.02
C ASP A 67 0.42 24.60 -44.65
N ILE A 68 1.70 24.37 -44.33
CA ILE A 68 2.53 23.31 -44.94
C ILE A 68 2.01 21.90 -44.58
N LEU A 69 1.12 21.79 -43.59
CA LEU A 69 0.34 20.57 -43.33
C LEU A 69 -0.57 20.15 -44.49
N SER A 70 -0.90 21.05 -45.43
CA SER A 70 -1.70 20.74 -46.63
C SER A 70 -0.94 20.01 -47.74
N SER A 71 0.41 19.95 -47.69
CA SER A 71 1.21 19.14 -48.63
C SER A 71 1.55 17.73 -48.10
N LEU A 72 1.07 17.39 -46.91
CA LEU A 72 1.03 16.01 -46.40
C LEU A 72 -0.41 15.52 -46.54
N ASP A 73 -0.69 14.65 -47.49
CA ASP A 73 -2.05 14.11 -47.65
C ASP A 73 -2.40 13.15 -46.51
N LEU A 74 -3.03 13.71 -45.47
CA LEU A 74 -3.49 13.01 -44.28
C LEU A 74 -4.55 11.93 -44.60
N SER A 75 -5.08 11.89 -45.82
CA SER A 75 -5.99 10.84 -46.30
C SER A 75 -5.27 9.50 -46.50
N GLU A 76 -4.03 9.52 -46.98
CA GLU A 76 -3.27 8.32 -47.38
C GLU A 76 -2.17 7.90 -46.39
N MET A 77 -1.77 8.77 -45.45
CA MET A 77 -0.71 8.45 -44.48
C MET A 77 -1.13 7.41 -43.43
N ASN A 78 -0.98 6.13 -43.78
CA ASN A 78 -1.20 4.97 -42.89
C ASN A 78 -0.41 5.06 -41.56
N SER A 79 0.79 5.63 -41.57
CA SER A 79 1.62 5.82 -40.38
C SER A 79 2.61 6.99 -40.52
N ILE A 80 2.96 7.64 -39.42
CA ILE A 80 4.02 8.66 -39.36
C ILE A 80 5.03 8.38 -38.25
N THR A 81 6.30 8.69 -38.50
CA THR A 81 7.43 8.54 -37.58
C THR A 81 7.85 9.88 -36.96
N TYR A 82 8.66 9.82 -35.89
CA TYR A 82 9.24 11.02 -35.28
C TYR A 82 10.06 11.86 -36.28
N ASN A 83 10.79 11.22 -37.20
CA ASN A 83 11.62 11.91 -38.18
C ASN A 83 10.81 12.66 -39.25
N GLU A 84 9.63 12.17 -39.60
CA GLU A 84 8.71 12.85 -40.53
C GLU A 84 8.02 14.05 -39.87
N LEU A 85 7.60 13.91 -38.61
CA LEU A 85 7.14 15.08 -37.83
C LEU A 85 8.26 16.13 -37.68
N LEU A 86 9.51 15.70 -37.47
CA LEU A 86 10.65 16.62 -37.41
C LEU A 86 10.90 17.35 -38.74
N LYS A 87 10.73 16.68 -39.89
CA LYS A 87 10.78 17.32 -41.22
C LYS A 87 9.69 18.38 -41.41
N SER A 88 8.49 18.20 -40.84
CA SER A 88 7.42 19.22 -40.91
C SER A 88 7.78 20.55 -40.20
N ALA A 89 8.78 20.53 -39.32
CA ALA A 89 9.29 21.69 -38.60
C ALA A 89 10.59 22.27 -39.20
N THR A 90 11.01 21.83 -40.40
CA THR A 90 12.19 22.37 -41.08
C THR A 90 12.07 23.89 -41.29
N GLY A 91 13.17 24.61 -41.07
CA GLY A 91 13.22 26.08 -41.16
C GLY A 91 12.55 26.83 -40.00
N ARG A 92 11.90 26.16 -39.04
CA ARG A 92 11.34 26.80 -37.84
C ARG A 92 12.40 26.95 -36.75
N GLN A 93 12.41 28.10 -36.06
CA GLN A 93 13.26 28.30 -34.88
C GLN A 93 12.70 27.54 -33.66
N TRP A 94 13.59 26.89 -32.91
CA TRP A 94 13.25 26.14 -31.70
C TRP A 94 13.61 26.93 -30.45
N SER A 95 12.62 27.16 -29.58
CA SER A 95 12.78 27.82 -28.29
C SER A 95 12.68 26.81 -27.14
N ASN A 96 13.43 27.08 -26.07
CA ASN A 96 13.36 26.34 -24.81
C ASN A 96 12.55 27.11 -23.73
N ASP A 97 11.73 28.09 -24.12
CA ASP A 97 10.82 28.81 -23.23
C ASP A 97 9.48 28.07 -23.12
N LEU A 98 9.20 27.50 -21.95
CA LEU A 98 8.02 26.65 -21.74
C LEU A 98 6.69 27.42 -21.82
N ARG A 99 6.74 28.76 -21.71
CA ARG A 99 5.55 29.62 -21.85
C ARG A 99 4.94 29.59 -23.25
N LEU A 100 5.69 29.07 -24.24
CA LEU A 100 5.23 28.87 -25.62
C LEU A 100 4.45 27.56 -25.81
N PHE A 101 4.26 26.73 -24.77
CA PHE A 101 3.41 25.54 -24.86
C PHE A 101 1.98 25.89 -25.30
N PRO A 102 1.32 25.02 -26.10
CA PRO A 102 -0.05 25.21 -26.51
C PRO A 102 -1.02 25.09 -25.32
N VAL A 103 -2.19 25.72 -25.46
CA VAL A 103 -3.29 25.68 -24.49
C VAL A 103 -3.98 24.31 -24.56
N LEU A 104 -3.39 23.29 -23.94
CA LEU A 104 -3.99 21.97 -23.88
C LEU A 104 -4.88 21.85 -22.63
N ASN A 105 -6.18 21.66 -22.84
CA ASN A 105 -7.13 21.40 -21.76
C ASN A 105 -7.46 19.89 -21.60
N PHE A 106 -8.07 19.52 -20.49
CA PHE A 106 -8.33 18.11 -20.17
C PHE A 106 -9.32 17.43 -21.13
N HIS A 107 -10.22 18.18 -21.77
CA HIS A 107 -11.15 17.65 -22.77
C HIS A 107 -10.40 17.28 -24.05
N GLN A 108 -9.55 18.15 -24.58
CA GLN A 108 -8.70 17.87 -25.76
C GLN A 108 -7.75 16.68 -25.50
N LEU A 109 -7.16 16.63 -24.30
CA LEU A 109 -6.34 15.52 -23.83
C LEU A 109 -7.14 14.19 -23.76
N PHE A 110 -8.39 14.24 -23.29
CA PHE A 110 -9.30 13.10 -23.26
C PHE A 110 -9.66 12.64 -24.68
N GLU A 111 -10.04 13.56 -25.58
CA GLU A 111 -10.34 13.20 -26.96
C GLU A 111 -9.17 12.51 -27.63
N TYR A 112 -7.95 13.05 -27.48
CA TYR A 112 -6.78 12.44 -28.09
C TYR A 112 -6.50 11.04 -27.54
N LEU A 113 -6.46 10.87 -26.21
CA LEU A 113 -6.06 9.63 -25.55
C LEU A 113 -7.15 8.54 -25.54
N VAL A 114 -8.43 8.91 -25.64
CA VAL A 114 -9.57 7.97 -25.54
C VAL A 114 -10.29 7.81 -26.88
N GLN A 115 -10.67 8.91 -27.53
CA GLN A 115 -11.50 8.86 -28.74
C GLN A 115 -10.66 8.64 -30.00
N LYS A 116 -9.66 9.50 -30.23
CA LYS A 116 -8.83 9.54 -31.45
C LYS A 116 -7.84 8.36 -31.48
N THR A 117 -7.06 8.12 -30.42
CA THR A 117 -6.07 7.01 -30.36
C THR A 117 -6.60 5.67 -29.85
N LYS A 118 -7.74 5.64 -29.14
CA LYS A 118 -8.25 4.49 -28.37
C LYS A 118 -7.17 3.84 -27.49
N LYS A 119 -6.30 4.65 -26.90
CA LYS A 119 -5.18 4.21 -26.05
C LYS A 119 -5.64 3.83 -24.64
N TYR A 120 -6.63 4.54 -24.12
CA TYR A 120 -7.25 4.31 -22.81
C TYR A 120 -8.78 4.29 -22.91
N GLY A 121 -9.44 3.61 -21.98
CA GLY A 121 -10.90 3.61 -21.86
C GLY A 121 -11.47 4.83 -21.13
N ASN A 122 -12.78 5.07 -21.31
CA ASN A 122 -13.50 6.18 -20.66
C ASN A 122 -13.31 6.20 -19.13
N ASP A 123 -13.42 5.04 -18.46
CA ASP A 123 -13.28 4.95 -17.01
C ASP A 123 -11.82 5.02 -16.52
N GLU A 124 -10.83 4.74 -17.37
CA GLU A 124 -9.41 4.96 -17.02
C GLU A 124 -9.10 6.46 -16.89
N MET A 125 -9.71 7.30 -17.72
CA MET A 125 -9.56 8.76 -17.65
C MET A 125 -10.45 9.44 -16.59
N LYS A 126 -11.27 8.69 -15.86
CA LYS A 126 -12.30 9.22 -14.94
C LYS A 126 -11.73 9.57 -13.56
N GLY A 127 -12.12 10.74 -13.03
CA GLY A 127 -11.80 11.17 -11.67
C GLY A 127 -10.29 11.19 -11.38
N PHE A 128 -9.83 10.32 -10.46
CA PHE A 128 -8.40 10.17 -10.15
C PHE A 128 -7.76 8.90 -10.74
N VAL A 129 -8.48 8.11 -11.55
CA VAL A 129 -7.97 6.84 -12.10
C VAL A 129 -6.78 7.09 -13.04
N TYR A 130 -6.87 8.14 -13.87
CA TYR A 130 -5.86 8.48 -14.89
C TYR A 130 -4.45 8.68 -14.32
N LYS A 131 -4.37 9.12 -13.05
CA LYS A 131 -3.10 9.34 -12.35
C LYS A 131 -2.31 8.05 -12.13
N LYS A 132 -2.98 6.88 -12.15
CA LYS A 132 -2.35 5.55 -12.03
C LYS A 132 -1.74 5.03 -13.34
N MET A 133 -2.01 5.66 -14.48
CA MET A 133 -1.58 5.16 -15.80
C MET A 133 -0.09 5.41 -16.05
N ARG A 134 0.58 4.51 -16.78
CA ARG A 134 2.03 4.59 -17.07
C ARG A 134 2.46 5.90 -17.73
N ALA A 135 1.64 6.46 -18.62
CA ALA A 135 1.91 7.76 -19.24
C ALA A 135 1.93 8.92 -18.21
N TYR A 136 0.98 8.93 -17.27
CA TYR A 136 0.96 9.93 -16.20
C TYR A 136 2.08 9.71 -15.19
N GLN A 137 2.48 8.46 -14.94
CA GLN A 137 3.65 8.13 -14.12
C GLN A 137 4.94 8.68 -14.73
N TYR A 138 5.21 8.47 -16.02
CA TYR A 138 6.40 9.01 -16.70
C TYR A 138 6.46 10.55 -16.58
N PHE A 139 5.32 11.22 -16.73
CA PHE A 139 5.19 12.64 -16.44
C PHE A 139 5.53 12.97 -14.97
N LYS A 140 4.82 12.37 -14.01
CA LYS A 140 4.94 12.74 -12.59
C LYS A 140 6.29 12.37 -11.97
N GLU A 141 6.98 11.38 -12.53
CA GLU A 141 8.32 10.93 -12.11
C GLU A 141 9.48 11.68 -12.79
N GLY A 142 9.20 12.67 -13.64
CA GLY A 142 10.21 13.50 -14.30
C GLY A 142 10.99 12.78 -15.40
N HIS A 143 10.38 11.82 -16.11
CA HIS A 143 11.08 11.11 -17.20
C HIS A 143 11.17 11.94 -18.48
N ILE A 144 10.30 12.95 -18.67
CA ILE A 144 10.31 13.87 -19.83
C ILE A 144 11.20 15.09 -19.53
N SER A 145 12.10 15.40 -20.46
CA SER A 145 13.14 16.43 -20.34
C SER A 145 13.46 17.08 -21.71
N ARG A 146 14.30 18.12 -21.72
CA ARG A 146 14.77 18.82 -22.94
C ARG A 146 13.63 19.23 -23.90
N TYR A 147 12.56 19.79 -23.34
CA TYR A 147 11.45 20.35 -24.10
C TYR A 147 11.93 21.46 -25.04
N GLN A 148 11.50 21.41 -26.30
CA GLN A 148 11.68 22.48 -27.27
C GLN A 148 10.36 22.73 -28.00
N ILE A 149 10.03 24.00 -28.22
CA ILE A 149 8.81 24.45 -28.88
C ILE A 149 9.18 25.25 -30.12
N ALA A 150 8.52 25.00 -31.24
CA ALA A 150 8.48 25.88 -32.41
C ALA A 150 7.02 26.30 -32.66
N LYS A 151 6.81 27.53 -33.12
CA LYS A 151 5.46 28.07 -33.41
C LYS A 151 5.45 28.74 -34.78
N SER A 152 4.32 28.60 -35.47
CA SER A 152 3.93 29.39 -36.65
C SER A 152 2.57 30.06 -36.39
N GLN A 153 1.93 30.61 -37.42
CA GLN A 153 0.66 31.32 -37.28
C GLN A 153 -0.46 30.39 -36.78
N CYS A 154 -0.64 29.24 -37.42
CA CYS A 154 -1.75 28.30 -37.15
C CYS A 154 -1.30 26.96 -36.52
N THR A 155 0.01 26.71 -36.38
CA THR A 155 0.56 25.42 -35.92
C THR A 155 1.65 25.60 -34.86
N ILE A 156 1.68 24.71 -33.86
CA ILE A 156 2.68 24.63 -32.77
C ILE A 156 3.28 23.22 -32.71
N TRP A 157 4.59 23.11 -32.77
CA TRP A 157 5.33 21.85 -32.62
C TRP A 157 5.99 21.80 -31.24
N VAL A 158 5.75 20.73 -30.47
CA VAL A 158 6.44 20.48 -29.20
C VAL A 158 7.18 19.15 -29.28
N LYS A 159 8.49 19.17 -29.02
CA LYS A 159 9.32 17.96 -28.89
C LYS A 159 10.03 17.90 -27.54
N ALA A 160 10.35 16.69 -27.10
CA ALA A 160 11.08 16.43 -25.87
C ALA A 160 11.85 15.10 -25.95
N GLU A 161 12.67 14.81 -24.94
CA GLU A 161 13.27 13.50 -24.70
C GLU A 161 12.63 12.82 -23.48
N VAL A 162 12.28 11.55 -23.61
CA VAL A 162 11.76 10.73 -22.51
C VAL A 162 12.71 9.58 -22.20
N ILE A 163 13.10 9.45 -20.94
CA ILE A 163 13.89 8.31 -20.45
C ILE A 163 13.03 7.03 -20.55
N ALA A 164 13.59 5.98 -21.13
CA ALA A 164 12.96 4.68 -21.22
C ALA A 164 12.87 4.01 -19.82
N SER A 165 11.71 3.45 -19.47
CA SER A 165 11.55 2.75 -18.19
C SER A 165 12.52 1.55 -18.11
N MET A 166 13.19 1.41 -16.96
CA MET A 166 14.20 0.38 -16.67
C MET A 166 15.48 0.44 -17.54
N LYS A 167 15.73 1.52 -18.30
CA LYS A 167 16.93 1.70 -19.11
C LYS A 167 17.51 3.12 -18.97
N HIS A 168 18.78 3.29 -19.33
CA HIS A 168 19.41 4.62 -19.51
C HIS A 168 19.17 5.24 -20.90
N GLU A 169 18.46 4.52 -21.77
CA GLU A 169 18.07 4.92 -23.13
C GLU A 169 17.07 6.10 -23.12
N ARG A 170 17.14 6.99 -24.13
CA ARG A 170 16.29 8.17 -24.28
C ARG A 170 15.62 8.17 -25.64
N TYR A 171 14.29 8.21 -25.67
CA TYR A 171 13.51 8.34 -26.91
C TYR A 171 13.09 9.80 -27.11
N LYS A 172 13.30 10.34 -28.31
CA LYS A 172 12.67 11.62 -28.68
C LYS A 172 11.19 11.40 -28.97
N VAL A 173 10.39 12.41 -28.66
CA VAL A 173 8.94 12.46 -28.85
C VAL A 173 8.56 13.82 -29.41
N MET A 174 7.57 13.86 -30.31
CA MET A 174 7.00 15.10 -30.84
C MET A 174 5.48 15.00 -30.90
N ALA A 175 4.80 16.11 -30.60
CA ALA A 175 3.38 16.33 -30.86
C ALA A 175 3.19 17.68 -31.57
N ILE A 176 2.20 17.74 -32.46
CA ILE A 176 1.84 18.91 -33.26
C ILE A 176 0.40 19.30 -32.93
N PHE A 177 0.20 20.59 -32.68
CA PHE A 177 -1.04 21.22 -32.25
C PHE A 177 -1.38 22.35 -33.22
N ASP A 178 -2.65 22.71 -33.32
CA ASP A 178 -3.09 23.93 -33.99
C ASP A 178 -3.02 25.18 -33.08
N SER A 179 -3.64 26.28 -33.52
CA SER A 179 -3.84 27.51 -32.75
C SER A 179 -4.64 27.31 -31.46
N ASP A 180 -5.55 26.33 -31.45
CA ASP A 180 -6.60 26.15 -30.45
C ASP A 180 -6.19 25.11 -29.39
N GLY A 181 -5.03 24.49 -29.57
CA GLY A 181 -4.46 23.48 -28.68
C GLY A 181 -4.87 22.04 -29.02
N ASP A 182 -5.51 21.82 -30.16
CA ASP A 182 -5.98 20.51 -30.59
C ASP A 182 -4.83 19.69 -31.19
N ILE A 183 -4.56 18.52 -30.60
CA ILE A 183 -3.46 17.66 -31.01
C ILE A 183 -3.81 17.01 -32.36
N LYS A 184 -3.12 17.42 -33.43
CA LYS A 184 -3.30 16.86 -34.78
C LYS A 184 -2.47 15.58 -34.97
N LEU A 185 -1.18 15.63 -34.66
CA LEU A 185 -0.22 14.55 -34.93
C LEU A 185 0.69 14.31 -33.72
N ALA A 186 1.14 13.06 -33.50
CA ALA A 186 2.23 12.77 -32.57
C ALA A 186 2.96 11.48 -32.92
N ALA A 187 4.26 11.43 -32.61
CA ALA A 187 5.10 10.24 -32.79
C ALA A 187 6.30 10.24 -31.83
N CYS A 188 6.92 9.08 -31.65
CA CYS A 188 8.07 8.87 -30.77
C CYS A 188 8.99 7.79 -31.34
N GLU A 189 10.30 7.90 -31.08
CA GLU A 189 11.34 6.96 -31.55
C GLU A 189 11.26 5.56 -30.92
N CYS A 190 10.45 5.36 -29.87
CA CYS A 190 10.29 4.05 -29.26
C CYS A 190 9.49 3.07 -30.16
N PRO A 191 9.64 1.73 -30.00
CA PRO A 191 8.98 0.74 -30.87
C PRO A 191 7.43 0.87 -30.97
N ALA A 192 6.76 1.30 -29.90
CA ALA A 192 5.31 1.53 -29.88
C ALA A 192 4.91 2.98 -30.26
N GLY A 193 5.85 3.79 -30.74
CA GLY A 193 5.76 5.24 -30.89
C GLY A 193 5.35 5.76 -32.26
N ILE A 194 5.24 4.86 -33.26
CA ILE A 194 4.75 5.20 -34.60
C ILE A 194 3.29 5.69 -34.51
N GLY A 195 3.01 6.83 -35.14
CA GLY A 195 1.67 7.41 -35.21
C GLY A 195 0.87 6.80 -36.35
N VAL A 196 0.13 5.71 -36.06
CA VAL A 196 -0.82 5.11 -37.01
C VAL A 196 -1.92 6.15 -37.32
N LYS A 197 -2.17 6.42 -38.61
CA LYS A 197 -2.99 7.56 -39.07
C LYS A 197 -2.59 8.91 -38.44
N GLY A 198 -1.30 9.11 -38.18
CA GLY A 198 -0.77 10.31 -37.51
C GLY A 198 -0.79 10.29 -35.97
N LEU A 199 -1.40 9.28 -35.34
CA LEU A 199 -1.79 9.31 -33.94
C LEU A 199 -0.93 8.39 -33.03
N GLY A 200 0.15 8.94 -32.46
CA GLY A 200 1.10 8.22 -31.63
C GLY A 200 0.55 7.81 -30.25
N LYS A 201 0.40 6.49 -30.03
CA LYS A 201 -0.23 5.94 -28.81
C LYS A 201 0.73 5.38 -27.74
N CYS A 202 2.04 5.64 -27.80
CA CYS A 202 2.98 5.17 -26.77
C CYS A 202 2.80 5.88 -25.41
N ASN A 203 3.52 5.44 -24.38
CA ASN A 203 3.47 6.11 -23.06
C ASN A 203 4.30 7.40 -23.02
N HIS A 204 5.29 7.56 -23.90
CA HIS A 204 6.11 8.77 -23.99
C HIS A 204 5.30 9.95 -24.57
N VAL A 205 4.50 9.74 -25.63
CA VAL A 205 3.54 10.73 -26.15
C VAL A 205 2.54 11.12 -25.06
N GLY A 206 1.88 10.15 -24.43
CA GLY A 206 0.95 10.45 -23.34
C GLY A 206 1.59 11.23 -22.19
N GLY A 207 2.84 10.94 -21.83
CA GLY A 207 3.61 11.69 -20.83
C GLY A 207 3.90 13.13 -21.23
N LEU A 208 4.25 13.38 -22.50
CA LEU A 208 4.38 14.74 -23.04
C LEU A 208 3.06 15.50 -22.99
N LEU A 209 1.94 14.87 -23.35
CA LEU A 209 0.62 15.50 -23.33
C LEU A 209 0.15 15.82 -21.90
N PHE A 210 0.38 14.92 -20.93
CA PHE A 210 0.12 15.21 -19.51
C PHE A 210 0.99 16.36 -18.98
N ALA A 211 2.24 16.50 -19.45
CA ALA A 211 3.09 17.64 -19.12
C ALA A 211 2.51 18.97 -19.64
N ILE A 212 2.13 19.03 -20.91
CA ILE A 212 1.58 20.26 -21.51
C ILE A 212 0.26 20.66 -20.80
N ASN A 213 -0.61 19.69 -20.51
CA ASN A 213 -1.85 19.94 -19.76
C ASN A 213 -1.61 20.45 -18.33
N ASP A 214 -0.69 19.85 -17.55
CA ASP A 214 -0.40 20.31 -16.18
C ASP A 214 0.24 21.71 -16.16
N PHE A 215 1.06 22.05 -17.16
CA PHE A 215 1.63 23.39 -17.32
C PHE A 215 0.55 24.45 -17.58
N HIS A 216 -0.39 24.15 -18.48
CA HIS A 216 -1.55 25.00 -18.72
C HIS A 216 -2.45 25.10 -17.49
N THR A 217 -2.79 23.98 -16.84
CA THR A 217 -3.66 23.91 -15.63
C THR A 217 -3.12 24.74 -14.46
N LYS A 218 -1.79 24.92 -14.37
CA LYS A 218 -1.13 25.74 -13.33
C LYS A 218 -0.98 27.23 -13.69
N GLY A 219 -1.44 27.68 -14.86
CA GLY A 219 -1.28 29.07 -15.29
C GLY A 219 0.16 29.49 -15.59
N LEU A 220 1.10 28.55 -15.77
CA LEU A 220 2.54 28.89 -15.87
C LEU A 220 2.92 29.66 -17.14
N HIS A 221 2.02 29.72 -18.13
CA HIS A 221 2.15 30.55 -19.32
C HIS A 221 2.08 32.06 -19.02
N SER A 222 1.35 32.49 -17.99
CA SER A 222 1.16 33.92 -17.67
C SER A 222 2.31 34.54 -16.85
N LYS A 223 3.41 33.80 -16.63
CA LYS A 223 4.57 34.29 -15.86
C LYS A 223 5.44 35.22 -16.71
N THR A 224 5.71 36.41 -16.17
CA THR A 224 6.57 37.44 -16.77
C THR A 224 8.00 36.96 -17.01
N ASN A 225 8.54 36.18 -16.07
CA ASN A 225 9.85 35.55 -16.17
C ASN A 225 9.79 34.22 -16.96
N LYS A 226 10.85 33.92 -17.71
CA LYS A 226 11.02 32.67 -18.46
C LYS A 226 10.99 31.46 -17.52
N VAL A 227 10.02 30.56 -17.72
CA VAL A 227 9.87 29.34 -16.93
C VAL A 227 10.73 28.23 -17.54
N SER A 228 11.52 27.54 -16.71
CA SER A 228 12.31 26.36 -17.11
C SER A 228 11.90 25.14 -16.28
N CYS A 229 12.35 23.95 -16.68
CA CYS A 229 12.17 22.76 -15.85
C CYS A 229 13.13 22.67 -14.65
N THR A 230 13.82 23.78 -14.32
CA THR A 230 14.74 23.92 -13.18
C THR A 230 14.47 25.17 -12.33
N SER A 231 13.50 26.01 -12.68
CA SER A 231 13.22 27.27 -11.98
C SER A 231 12.46 27.05 -10.68
N ARG A 232 13.22 26.96 -9.56
CA ARG A 232 12.78 26.67 -8.17
C ARG A 232 12.15 25.28 -7.97
N LEU A 233 12.34 24.72 -6.77
CA LEU A 233 11.68 23.47 -6.40
C LEU A 233 10.15 23.66 -6.39
N ASN A 234 9.44 22.64 -6.87
CA ASN A 234 7.99 22.43 -6.80
C ASN A 234 7.07 23.26 -7.72
N GLU A 235 7.53 24.26 -8.49
CA GLU A 235 6.66 24.94 -9.46
C GLU A 235 6.33 24.04 -10.68
N TRP A 236 7.38 23.51 -11.31
CA TRP A 236 7.30 22.58 -12.43
C TRP A 236 7.89 21.21 -12.07
N ILE A 237 7.61 20.18 -12.87
CA ILE A 237 8.24 18.87 -12.68
C ILE A 237 9.68 18.92 -13.19
N VAL A 238 10.61 18.82 -12.23
CA VAL A 238 12.04 18.70 -12.49
C VAL A 238 12.36 17.31 -13.03
N PRO A 239 13.13 17.17 -14.12
CA PRO A 239 13.51 15.86 -14.64
C PRO A 239 14.37 15.03 -13.69
N ARG A 240 14.31 13.71 -13.82
CA ARG A 240 15.12 12.76 -13.05
C ARG A 240 16.58 12.76 -13.52
N ASN A 241 17.52 12.94 -12.60
CA ASN A 241 18.94 12.68 -12.84
C ASN A 241 19.18 11.18 -13.06
N LEU A 242 19.92 10.82 -14.11
CA LEU A 242 20.23 9.43 -14.45
C LEU A 242 21.26 8.79 -13.51
N THR A 243 22.05 9.61 -12.82
CA THR A 243 22.97 9.20 -11.76
C THR A 243 22.38 9.55 -10.40
N VAL A 244 22.31 8.57 -9.51
CA VAL A 244 22.00 8.74 -8.09
C VAL A 244 23.26 8.35 -7.33
N ALA A 245 23.88 9.31 -6.65
CA ALA A 245 25.02 9.03 -5.80
C ALA A 245 24.63 8.07 -4.66
N ALA A 246 25.51 7.13 -4.32
CA ALA A 246 25.32 6.26 -3.18
C ALA A 246 25.20 7.08 -1.89
N LYS A 247 24.35 6.64 -0.97
CA LYS A 247 24.14 7.25 0.35
C LYS A 247 23.93 6.16 1.40
N PRO A 248 24.27 6.40 2.67
CA PRO A 248 23.88 5.52 3.78
C PRO A 248 22.37 5.27 3.79
N LEU A 249 21.92 4.08 4.20
CA LEU A 249 20.51 3.67 4.16
C LEU A 249 19.57 4.61 4.94
N SER A 250 20.09 5.26 6.00
CA SER A 250 19.44 6.32 6.77
C SER A 250 19.11 7.58 5.95
N GLN A 251 19.87 7.85 4.89
CA GLN A 251 19.73 9.02 4.03
C GLN A 251 19.00 8.73 2.70
N ILE A 252 18.62 7.46 2.43
CA ILE A 252 17.87 7.09 1.22
C ILE A 252 16.35 7.20 1.47
N SER A 253 15.74 8.25 0.91
CA SER A 253 14.28 8.49 0.96
C SER A 253 13.51 7.66 -0.08
N LEU A 254 13.23 6.39 0.22
CA LEU A 254 12.45 5.48 -0.63
C LEU A 254 10.93 5.74 -0.56
N ASN A 255 10.46 6.84 -1.14
CA ASN A 255 9.05 7.22 -1.17
C ASN A 255 8.33 6.71 -2.44
N ARG A 256 7.36 5.80 -2.28
CA ARG A 256 6.48 5.35 -3.37
C ARG A 256 5.34 6.36 -3.58
N ASN A 257 5.24 6.93 -4.77
CA ASN A 257 4.19 7.92 -5.10
C ASN A 257 2.79 7.27 -5.10
N LEU A 258 2.00 7.55 -4.08
CA LEU A 258 0.62 7.08 -3.92
C LEU A 258 -0.37 8.25 -4.08
N TYR A 259 -1.10 8.28 -5.19
CA TYR A 259 -2.05 9.34 -5.49
C TYR A 259 -3.25 9.35 -4.52
N GLY A 260 -3.65 10.55 -4.08
CA GLY A 260 -4.76 10.75 -3.16
C GLY A 260 -4.40 10.64 -1.67
N ARG A 261 -3.11 10.54 -1.34
CA ARG A 261 -2.60 10.68 0.04
C ARG A 261 -1.53 11.78 0.08
N PRO A 262 -1.41 12.57 1.17
CA PRO A 262 -0.25 13.42 1.36
C PRO A 262 1.02 12.55 1.42
N GLN A 263 2.12 13.03 0.86
CA GLN A 263 3.43 12.41 1.10
C GLN A 263 3.79 12.67 2.57
N SER A 264 3.77 11.64 3.40
CA SER A 264 4.33 11.75 4.75
C SER A 264 5.85 11.91 4.62
N VAL A 265 6.41 12.95 5.25
CA VAL A 265 7.85 13.09 5.40
C VAL A 265 8.30 12.04 6.42
N ASN A 266 8.53 10.82 5.95
CA ASN A 266 9.05 9.74 6.77
C ASN A 266 10.54 9.98 7.04
N THR A 267 10.84 10.81 8.04
CA THR A 267 12.07 10.66 8.80
C THR A 267 12.07 9.25 9.39
N ARG A 268 12.82 8.33 8.75
CA ARG A 268 13.06 7.00 9.28
C ARG A 268 13.87 7.15 10.56
N THR A 269 13.31 6.74 11.70
CA THR A 269 14.13 6.21 12.79
C THR A 269 14.86 4.99 12.24
N VAL A 270 16.13 5.17 11.89
CA VAL A 270 17.04 4.03 11.79
C VAL A 270 17.39 3.66 13.21
N ASN A 271 16.84 2.55 13.70
CA ASN A 271 17.36 1.93 14.89
C ASN A 271 18.79 1.52 14.60
N ASN A 272 19.77 2.20 15.21
CA ASN A 272 21.13 1.70 15.35
C ASN A 272 21.12 0.55 16.36
N PHE A 273 20.40 -0.52 16.01
CA PHE A 273 20.31 -1.73 16.82
C PHE A 273 21.63 -2.48 16.72
N ASP A 274 22.40 -2.45 17.79
CA ASP A 274 23.61 -3.24 17.93
C ASP A 274 23.23 -4.65 18.42
N PRO A 275 23.39 -5.70 17.58
CA PRO A 275 23.00 -7.06 17.93
C PRO A 275 23.94 -7.71 18.96
N ARG A 276 25.08 -7.09 19.28
CA ARG A 276 26.01 -7.55 20.32
C ARG A 276 25.35 -7.51 21.70
N ALA A 277 25.74 -8.41 22.60
CA ALA A 277 25.27 -8.36 23.98
C ALA A 277 25.79 -7.08 24.68
N PRO A 278 25.16 -6.56 25.74
CA PRO A 278 25.51 -5.25 26.32
C PRO A 278 27.00 -5.09 26.64
N ASN A 279 27.65 -6.15 27.12
CA ASN A 279 29.05 -6.16 27.50
C ASN A 279 30.00 -6.10 26.28
N ASP A 280 29.58 -6.65 25.14
CA ASP A 280 30.39 -6.73 23.92
C ASP A 280 30.23 -5.49 23.02
N ARG A 281 29.44 -4.48 23.45
CA ARG A 281 29.17 -3.24 22.69
C ARG A 281 30.33 -2.26 22.79
N THR A 282 30.95 -2.17 23.96
CA THR A 282 32.23 -1.51 24.19
C THR A 282 33.37 -2.31 23.57
N ILE A 283 34.39 -1.62 23.06
CA ILE A 283 35.62 -2.27 22.57
C ILE A 283 36.56 -2.45 23.77
N ASP A 284 36.96 -3.68 24.05
CA ASP A 284 38.09 -3.96 24.93
C ASP A 284 39.39 -3.71 24.12
N HIS A 285 40.04 -2.59 24.39
CA HIS A 285 41.27 -2.19 23.72
C HIS A 285 42.45 -3.11 24.06
N HIS A 286 42.46 -3.75 25.23
CA HIS A 286 43.53 -4.67 25.64
C HIS A 286 43.37 -6.03 24.94
N ALA A 287 42.17 -6.59 24.93
CA ALA A 287 41.87 -7.80 24.16
C ALA A 287 42.07 -7.57 22.65
N LEU A 288 41.76 -6.38 22.13
CA LEU A 288 42.04 -6.01 20.74
C LEU A 288 43.55 -5.93 20.45
N ALA A 289 44.35 -5.31 21.32
CA ALA A 289 45.80 -5.27 21.18
C ALA A 289 46.43 -6.67 21.20
N MET A 290 46.00 -7.54 22.13
CA MET A 290 46.42 -8.95 22.15
C MET A 290 46.00 -9.70 20.87
N LEU A 291 44.79 -9.46 20.36
CA LEU A 291 44.32 -10.09 19.11
C LEU A 291 45.21 -9.70 17.92
N TYR A 292 45.57 -8.42 17.80
CA TYR A 292 46.50 -7.94 16.76
C TYR A 292 47.88 -8.58 16.90
N GLN A 293 48.45 -8.61 18.11
CA GLN A 293 49.76 -9.21 18.37
C GLN A 293 49.78 -10.71 18.04
N ASN A 294 48.76 -11.46 18.45
CA ASN A 294 48.64 -12.89 18.15
C ASN A 294 48.49 -13.15 16.64
N LEU A 295 47.73 -12.31 15.92
CA LEU A 295 47.60 -12.38 14.45
C LEU A 295 48.90 -12.03 13.72
N GLU A 296 49.68 -11.09 14.24
CA GLU A 296 50.97 -10.68 13.69
C GLU A 296 52.04 -11.77 13.87
N GLU A 297 52.04 -12.46 15.02
CA GLU A 297 52.93 -13.60 15.30
C GLU A 297 52.56 -14.85 14.48
N HIS A 298 51.27 -15.20 14.40
CA HIS A 298 50.83 -16.47 13.82
C HIS A 298 50.40 -16.39 12.35
N ALA A 299 50.04 -15.20 11.85
CA ALA A 299 49.54 -15.00 10.48
C ALA A 299 49.90 -13.60 9.91
N PRO A 300 51.18 -13.19 9.89
CA PRO A 300 51.60 -11.82 9.48
C PRO A 300 51.17 -11.42 8.07
N ASN A 301 51.02 -12.39 7.16
CA ASN A 301 50.56 -12.17 5.78
C ASN A 301 49.02 -12.20 5.63
N SER A 302 48.27 -12.09 6.73
CA SER A 302 46.81 -12.10 6.70
C SER A 302 46.23 -10.88 5.97
N ALA A 303 45.25 -11.11 5.10
CA ALA A 303 44.50 -10.04 4.44
C ALA A 303 43.76 -9.11 5.43
N PHE A 304 43.65 -9.48 6.71
CA PHE A 304 43.20 -8.61 7.79
C PHE A 304 43.96 -7.28 7.83
N PHE A 305 45.30 -7.33 7.72
CA PHE A 305 46.19 -6.16 7.79
C PHE A 305 46.14 -5.27 6.54
N LEU A 306 45.42 -5.65 5.48
CA LEU A 306 45.17 -4.79 4.31
C LEU A 306 44.04 -3.76 4.54
N TYR A 307 43.24 -3.94 5.59
CA TYR A 307 42.00 -3.17 5.83
C TYR A 307 41.87 -2.64 7.26
N HIS A 308 42.78 -2.99 8.17
CA HIS A 308 42.76 -2.59 9.57
C HIS A 308 44.13 -2.06 9.96
N GLU A 309 44.20 -0.78 10.33
CA GLU A 309 45.41 -0.16 10.85
C GLU A 309 45.70 -0.68 12.27
N LYS A 310 46.99 -0.79 12.61
CA LYS A 310 47.45 -1.17 13.94
C LYS A 310 47.25 0.01 14.90
N PRO A 311 46.61 -0.17 16.08
CA PRO A 311 46.54 0.92 17.05
C PRO A 311 47.95 1.38 17.43
N ALA A 312 48.17 2.69 17.45
CA ALA A 312 49.45 3.27 17.80
C ALA A 312 49.83 2.92 19.25
N SER A 313 51.12 2.70 19.49
CA SER A 313 51.65 2.54 20.85
C SER A 313 51.63 3.87 21.59
N GLU A 314 51.20 3.86 22.86
CA GLU A 314 51.09 5.03 23.75
C GLU A 314 52.47 5.55 24.23
N ALA A 315 53.41 5.74 23.30
CA ALA A 315 54.80 6.13 23.57
C ALA A 315 55.22 7.46 22.91
N ASP A 316 54.46 7.96 21.92
CA ASP A 316 54.88 9.06 21.03
C ASP A 316 54.06 10.36 21.13
N GLU A 317 53.01 10.44 21.97
CA GLU A 317 52.12 11.64 22.04
C GLU A 317 52.28 12.56 23.28
N GLU A 318 53.20 12.29 24.21
CA GLU A 318 53.53 13.26 25.30
C GLU A 318 54.43 14.43 24.82
N CYS A 319 53.97 15.22 23.84
CA CYS A 319 54.55 16.55 23.57
C CYS A 319 53.64 17.53 22.78
N SER A 320 52.44 17.86 23.30
CA SER A 320 51.80 19.18 22.98
C SER A 320 50.80 19.62 24.06
N ASP A 321 51.38 20.19 25.11
CA ASP A 321 50.85 20.77 26.35
C ASP A 321 49.52 21.59 26.32
N LEU A 322 48.92 21.70 27.52
CA LEU A 322 47.84 22.61 28.01
C LEU A 322 46.35 22.27 27.72
N GLY A 323 45.64 21.81 28.76
CA GLY A 323 44.18 21.59 28.69
C GLY A 323 43.34 21.37 29.98
N THR A 324 43.91 21.42 31.19
CA THR A 324 43.17 21.44 32.49
C THR A 324 42.32 20.18 32.88
N MET A 325 42.85 19.38 33.83
CA MET A 325 42.28 19.06 35.18
C MET A 325 40.74 19.03 35.35
N MET A 326 40.06 18.19 36.14
CA MET A 326 40.30 17.12 37.15
C MET A 326 38.88 16.54 37.51
N VAL A 327 38.52 15.63 38.45
CA VAL A 327 39.04 14.81 39.57
C VAL A 327 37.91 13.77 39.86
N SER A 328 38.05 12.56 40.42
CA SER A 328 39.18 11.61 40.60
C SER A 328 38.60 10.24 41.01
N ASP A 329 39.38 9.18 40.77
CA ASP A 329 39.68 8.03 41.66
C ASP A 329 38.65 7.53 42.70
N ASN A 330 38.51 6.20 42.78
CA ASN A 330 39.27 5.44 43.79
C ASN A 330 39.39 3.95 43.44
N ILE A 331 40.45 3.31 43.96
CA ILE A 331 40.91 1.97 43.57
C ILE A 331 41.02 1.07 44.83
N ILE A 332 41.19 -0.24 44.63
CA ILE A 332 41.71 -1.26 45.55
C ILE A 332 40.67 -2.08 46.36
N VAL A 333 40.36 -3.25 45.80
CA VAL A 333 40.47 -4.62 46.38
C VAL A 333 40.26 -4.81 47.90
N ALA A 334 39.33 -5.71 48.23
CA ALA A 334 39.39 -6.56 49.42
C ALA A 334 39.01 -8.01 49.06
N THR A 335 39.48 -9.01 49.82
CA THR A 335 39.57 -10.41 49.36
C THR A 335 38.84 -11.40 50.29
N THR A 336 38.71 -12.65 49.81
CA THR A 336 38.60 -13.92 50.56
C THR A 336 37.26 -14.36 51.22
N GLN A 337 36.70 -15.42 50.58
CA GLN A 337 36.41 -16.76 51.15
C GLN A 337 35.00 -17.18 51.63
N ARG A 338 34.53 -18.24 50.94
CA ARG A 338 33.91 -19.50 51.43
C ARG A 338 32.54 -19.48 52.13
N ALA A 339 31.55 -19.99 51.39
CA ALA A 339 30.79 -21.19 51.78
C ALA A 339 30.60 -22.08 50.53
N SER A 340 30.16 -23.34 50.66
CA SER A 340 30.31 -24.35 49.59
C SER A 340 29.20 -25.41 49.51
N ASN A 341 29.06 -25.99 48.31
CA ASN A 341 28.48 -27.30 47.95
C ASN A 341 27.04 -27.36 47.40
N ALA A 342 26.82 -28.45 46.63
CA ALA A 342 25.54 -29.04 46.22
C ALA A 342 24.71 -28.31 45.13
N HIS A 343 25.26 -28.22 43.91
CA HIS A 343 24.42 -28.62 42.77
C HIS A 343 24.26 -30.15 42.82
N THR A 344 23.02 -30.62 42.70
CA THR A 344 22.71 -31.97 42.22
C THR A 344 22.08 -31.82 40.85
N ASP A 345 22.63 -32.50 39.85
CA ASP A 345 22.11 -32.46 38.49
C ASP A 345 20.84 -33.29 38.37
N GLU A 346 19.67 -32.67 38.59
CA GLU A 346 18.42 -33.25 38.14
C GLU A 346 18.23 -32.92 36.65
N VAL A 347 18.60 -33.90 35.81
CA VAL A 347 18.59 -33.76 34.35
C VAL A 347 17.14 -33.66 33.85
N CYS A 348 16.62 -32.43 33.79
CA CYS A 348 15.42 -32.12 33.04
C CYS A 348 15.74 -32.27 31.55
N SER A 349 15.58 -33.50 31.05
CA SER A 349 15.81 -33.85 29.65
C SER A 349 15.04 -32.89 28.75
N ALA A 350 15.74 -32.18 27.87
CA ALA A 350 15.10 -31.36 26.86
C ALA A 350 14.17 -32.24 26.04
N VAL A 351 12.85 -32.08 26.23
CA VAL A 351 11.83 -32.80 25.46
C VAL A 351 11.86 -32.22 24.06
N GLN A 352 12.74 -32.77 23.22
CA GLN A 352 12.73 -32.57 21.78
C GLN A 352 11.46 -33.23 21.25
N CYS A 353 10.36 -32.49 21.38
CA CYS A 353 9.08 -32.87 20.83
C CYS A 353 9.18 -32.76 19.31
N ASP A 354 9.63 -33.84 18.67
CA ASP A 354 9.49 -34.10 17.24
C ASP A 354 7.99 -34.29 16.92
N MET A 355 7.18 -33.27 17.23
CA MET A 355 5.84 -33.12 16.70
C MET A 355 6.00 -32.80 15.22
N LYS A 356 6.21 -33.86 14.44
CA LYS A 356 5.89 -33.90 13.02
C LYS A 356 4.41 -33.58 12.90
N LEU A 357 4.13 -32.28 12.85
CA LEU A 357 2.90 -31.72 12.32
C LEU A 357 2.62 -32.48 11.04
N SER A 358 1.39 -32.96 10.86
CA SER A 358 0.99 -33.72 9.68
C SER A 358 1.04 -32.81 8.46
N THR A 359 2.24 -32.65 7.91
CA THR A 359 2.48 -32.01 6.64
C THR A 359 1.71 -32.82 5.63
N VAL A 360 0.62 -32.26 5.12
CA VAL A 360 0.00 -32.72 3.88
C VAL A 360 1.14 -32.79 2.87
N ASP A 361 1.53 -34.02 2.50
CA ASP A 361 2.72 -34.24 1.70
C ASP A 361 2.57 -33.47 0.40
N VAL A 362 3.44 -32.48 0.22
CA VAL A 362 3.41 -31.55 -0.92
C VAL A 362 3.89 -32.34 -2.13
N ASN A 363 2.97 -33.11 -2.72
CA ASN A 363 3.26 -34.02 -3.82
C ASN A 363 3.90 -33.22 -4.96
N PRO A 364 5.21 -33.43 -5.24
CA PRO A 364 5.95 -32.60 -6.18
C PRO A 364 5.53 -32.82 -7.64
N ASN A 365 4.63 -33.77 -7.89
CA ASN A 365 4.20 -34.21 -9.22
C ASN A 365 2.86 -33.61 -9.69
N PHE A 366 2.25 -32.68 -8.94
CA PHE A 366 1.08 -31.95 -9.43
C PHE A 366 1.49 -30.98 -10.56
N SER A 367 1.24 -31.34 -11.83
CA SER A 367 1.46 -30.44 -12.97
C SER A 367 0.64 -29.16 -12.81
N ASP A 368 1.14 -28.05 -13.37
CA ASP A 368 0.40 -26.80 -13.45
C ASP A 368 -0.73 -26.84 -14.49
N ASP A 369 -0.71 -27.81 -15.41
CA ASP A 369 -1.78 -28.06 -16.39
C ASP A 369 -3.01 -28.77 -15.78
N LEU A 370 -2.91 -29.31 -14.56
CA LEU A 370 -4.01 -30.01 -13.90
C LEU A 370 -5.08 -29.00 -13.45
N GLU A 371 -6.32 -29.15 -13.92
CA GLU A 371 -7.41 -28.28 -13.46
C GLU A 371 -7.78 -28.61 -12.00
N ILE A 372 -8.14 -27.59 -11.22
CA ILE A 372 -8.61 -27.74 -9.84
C ILE A 372 -10.13 -27.66 -9.89
N ASP A 373 -10.72 -28.81 -10.18
CA ASP A 373 -12.14 -29.00 -10.48
C ASP A 373 -12.81 -29.98 -9.50
N GLU A 374 -13.99 -30.50 -9.86
CA GLU A 374 -14.76 -31.41 -9.01
C GLU A 374 -14.10 -32.81 -8.91
N GLU A 375 -13.29 -33.23 -9.90
CA GLU A 375 -12.52 -34.50 -9.87
C GLU A 375 -11.26 -34.36 -9.01
N PHE A 376 -10.46 -33.31 -9.20
CA PHE A 376 -9.30 -33.00 -8.35
C PHE A 376 -9.70 -32.94 -6.87
N VAL A 377 -10.81 -32.25 -6.57
CA VAL A 377 -11.31 -32.09 -5.21
C VAL A 377 -11.80 -33.42 -4.63
N GLY A 378 -12.54 -34.22 -5.40
CA GLY A 378 -12.97 -35.55 -4.97
C GLY A 378 -11.81 -36.54 -4.74
N GLN A 379 -10.75 -36.45 -5.54
CA GLN A 379 -9.59 -37.36 -5.47
C GLN A 379 -8.57 -36.97 -4.40
N TYR A 380 -8.28 -35.68 -4.21
CA TYR A 380 -7.14 -35.20 -3.39
C TYR A 380 -7.52 -34.37 -2.17
N VAL A 381 -8.71 -33.76 -2.15
CA VAL A 381 -9.12 -32.84 -1.06
C VAL A 381 -10.10 -33.53 -0.11
N ASP A 382 -11.15 -34.15 -0.64
CA ASP A 382 -12.18 -34.79 0.19
C ASP A 382 -11.64 -35.94 1.05
N PRO A 383 -10.67 -36.77 0.62
CA PRO A 383 -10.03 -37.74 1.51
C PRO A 383 -9.28 -37.10 2.70
N ILE A 384 -8.74 -35.88 2.55
CA ILE A 384 -8.12 -35.14 3.65
C ILE A 384 -9.20 -34.64 4.61
N ILE A 385 -10.25 -34.00 4.11
CA ILE A 385 -11.35 -33.48 4.94
C ILE A 385 -12.04 -34.61 5.72
N ASN A 386 -12.28 -35.75 5.06
CA ASN A 386 -12.93 -36.92 5.67
C ASN A 386 -12.04 -37.73 6.62
N SER A 387 -10.73 -37.42 6.71
CA SER A 387 -9.79 -38.08 7.63
C SER A 387 -9.19 -37.15 8.70
N GLU A 388 -9.33 -35.82 8.55
CA GLU A 388 -8.97 -34.86 9.60
C GLU A 388 -9.78 -35.13 10.88
N SER A 389 -9.07 -35.54 11.93
CA SER A 389 -9.58 -35.64 13.30
C SER A 389 -8.48 -35.26 14.29
N ILE A 390 -8.85 -34.74 15.46
CA ILE A 390 -7.89 -34.36 16.50
C ILE A 390 -8.50 -34.62 17.90
N GLY A 391 -7.74 -35.29 18.77
CA GLY A 391 -8.14 -35.56 20.14
C GLY A 391 -7.95 -34.34 21.05
N VAL A 392 -8.79 -34.21 22.08
CA VAL A 392 -8.75 -33.09 23.04
C VAL A 392 -7.37 -32.91 23.67
N GLU A 393 -6.73 -34.01 24.07
CA GLU A 393 -5.36 -34.00 24.60
C GLU A 393 -4.35 -33.33 23.66
N LYS A 394 -4.49 -33.53 22.34
CA LYS A 394 -3.60 -32.93 21.33
C LYS A 394 -3.93 -31.46 21.06
N ILE A 395 -5.21 -31.06 21.20
CA ILE A 395 -5.60 -29.64 21.19
C ILE A 395 -4.95 -28.93 22.40
N GLU A 396 -5.06 -29.52 23.59
CA GLU A 396 -4.43 -29.00 24.80
C GLU A 396 -2.90 -28.94 24.72
N GLU A 397 -2.26 -29.98 24.17
CA GLU A 397 -0.80 -30.00 23.97
C GLU A 397 -0.37 -28.88 23.02
N ILE A 398 -1.06 -28.72 21.88
CA ILE A 398 -0.77 -27.65 20.92
C ILE A 398 -1.00 -26.27 21.54
N GLU A 399 -2.07 -26.07 22.31
CA GLU A 399 -2.33 -24.82 23.04
C GLU A 399 -1.16 -24.50 23.97
N LYS A 400 -0.78 -25.43 24.85
CA LYS A 400 0.32 -25.26 25.81
C LYS A 400 1.66 -24.97 25.11
N LEU A 401 1.98 -25.70 24.03
CA LEU A 401 3.18 -25.53 23.22
C LEU A 401 3.21 -24.24 22.39
N THR A 402 2.08 -23.56 22.18
CA THR A 402 1.96 -22.33 21.37
C THR A 402 1.68 -21.06 22.18
N ARG A 403 1.71 -21.15 23.51
CA ARG A 403 1.71 -19.98 24.41
C ARG A 403 2.90 -19.06 24.11
N GLY A 404 2.71 -17.76 24.37
CA GLY A 404 3.60 -16.70 23.89
C GLY A 404 3.35 -16.28 22.44
N GLN A 405 2.42 -16.95 21.73
CA GLN A 405 1.83 -16.58 20.45
C GLN A 405 2.81 -15.95 19.43
N SER A 406 2.90 -14.62 19.38
CA SER A 406 3.67 -13.93 18.35
C SER A 406 5.18 -14.06 18.49
N GLU A 407 5.70 -14.56 19.62
CA GLU A 407 7.12 -14.90 19.83
C GLU A 407 7.37 -16.41 19.72
N ASN A 408 6.33 -17.22 19.49
CA ASN A 408 6.39 -18.67 19.43
C ASN A 408 6.46 -19.16 17.97
N GLU A 409 7.50 -19.90 17.59
CA GLU A 409 7.65 -20.29 16.18
C GLU A 409 6.59 -21.31 15.72
N LEU A 410 6.22 -22.27 16.56
CA LEU A 410 5.19 -23.28 16.23
C LEU A 410 3.83 -22.61 15.95
N TRP A 411 3.49 -21.55 16.69
CA TRP A 411 2.33 -20.71 16.42
C TRP A 411 2.40 -20.08 15.00
N HIS A 412 3.55 -19.51 14.62
CA HIS A 412 3.78 -18.97 13.26
C HIS A 412 3.80 -20.05 12.17
N GLN A 413 4.14 -21.30 12.49
CA GLN A 413 4.10 -22.42 11.54
C GLN A 413 2.65 -22.88 11.32
N LEU A 414 1.90 -23.11 12.40
CA LEU A 414 0.48 -23.49 12.36
C LEU A 414 -0.38 -22.44 11.63
N HIS A 415 -0.12 -21.15 11.86
CA HIS A 415 -0.79 -20.04 11.14
C HIS A 415 -0.63 -20.05 9.61
N LYS A 416 0.29 -20.85 9.05
CA LYS A 416 0.46 -21.02 7.58
C LYS A 416 -0.28 -22.22 7.01
N VAL A 417 -0.68 -23.18 7.86
CA VAL A 417 -1.26 -24.48 7.44
C VAL A 417 -2.63 -24.79 8.05
N LYS A 418 -3.18 -23.87 8.85
CA LYS A 418 -4.55 -23.87 9.34
C LYS A 418 -5.19 -22.49 9.10
N ILE A 419 -6.50 -22.43 8.83
CA ILE A 419 -7.20 -21.14 8.70
C ILE A 419 -7.49 -20.62 10.11
N THR A 420 -7.01 -19.41 10.42
CA THR A 420 -7.14 -18.83 11.77
C THR A 420 -8.24 -17.78 11.87
N ALA A 421 -8.88 -17.67 13.03
CA ALA A 421 -10.09 -16.84 13.24
C ALA A 421 -9.95 -15.38 12.79
N SER A 422 -8.78 -14.76 12.97
CA SER A 422 -8.48 -13.38 12.51
C SER A 422 -8.50 -13.20 10.98
N ASN A 423 -8.62 -14.30 10.24
CA ASN A 423 -8.82 -14.33 8.79
C ASN A 423 -10.25 -14.75 8.37
N PHE A 424 -11.05 -15.37 9.24
CA PHE A 424 -12.41 -15.84 8.90
C PHE A 424 -13.27 -14.72 8.30
N GLY A 425 -13.27 -13.53 8.90
CA GLY A 425 -14.01 -12.38 8.36
C GLY A 425 -13.57 -11.92 6.96
N LYS A 426 -12.35 -12.28 6.51
CA LYS A 426 -11.87 -12.06 5.14
C LYS A 426 -12.34 -13.17 4.20
N VAL A 427 -12.31 -14.42 4.68
CA VAL A 427 -12.72 -15.64 3.97
C VAL A 427 -14.23 -15.64 3.69
N ILE A 428 -15.06 -15.47 4.73
CA ILE A 428 -16.53 -15.40 4.63
C ILE A 428 -16.98 -14.33 3.62
N LYS A 429 -16.22 -13.23 3.51
CA LYS A 429 -16.49 -12.08 2.61
C LYS A 429 -15.68 -12.13 1.30
N CYS A 430 -15.15 -13.29 0.93
CA CYS A 430 -14.29 -13.46 -0.25
C CYS A 430 -15.09 -13.31 -1.56
N SER A 431 -15.29 -12.07 -2.01
CA SER A 431 -16.05 -11.75 -3.22
C SER A 431 -15.30 -12.03 -4.53
N LYS A 432 -13.97 -12.01 -4.51
CA LYS A 432 -13.05 -12.15 -5.67
C LYS A 432 -12.14 -13.37 -5.49
N SER A 433 -11.29 -13.70 -6.48
CA SER A 433 -10.27 -14.78 -6.39
C SER A 433 -9.58 -14.85 -5.00
N PRO A 434 -9.44 -16.06 -4.41
CA PRO A 434 -8.97 -16.26 -3.04
C PRO A 434 -7.46 -16.03 -2.86
N GLU A 435 -6.69 -16.00 -3.96
CA GLU A 435 -5.23 -15.97 -4.01
C GLU A 435 -4.60 -14.88 -3.13
N ASN A 436 -5.19 -13.68 -3.11
CA ASN A 436 -4.69 -12.56 -2.31
C ASN A 436 -4.87 -12.80 -0.79
N ILE A 437 -5.88 -13.57 -0.39
CA ILE A 437 -6.10 -13.93 1.01
C ILE A 437 -5.15 -15.07 1.39
N LEU A 438 -5.05 -16.12 0.56
CA LEU A 438 -4.10 -17.22 0.73
C LEU A 438 -2.66 -16.71 0.88
N LYS A 439 -2.22 -15.82 -0.03
CA LYS A 439 -0.90 -15.20 0.03
C LYS A 439 -0.67 -14.36 1.29
N SER A 440 -1.72 -13.70 1.79
CA SER A 440 -1.67 -12.95 3.05
C SER A 440 -1.67 -13.85 4.30
N MET A 441 -2.12 -15.10 4.22
CA MET A 441 -2.15 -16.04 5.34
C MET A 441 -0.87 -16.91 5.37
N MET A 442 -0.56 -17.58 4.25
CA MET A 442 0.43 -18.66 4.20
C MET A 442 1.86 -18.16 3.96
N TYR A 443 2.04 -17.02 3.29
CA TYR A 443 3.34 -16.60 2.73
C TYR A 443 3.80 -15.17 3.13
N THR A 444 2.97 -14.40 3.83
CA THR A 444 3.29 -13.00 4.17
C THR A 444 3.50 -12.82 5.67
N LYS A 445 4.74 -12.50 6.10
CA LYS A 445 4.97 -11.98 7.47
C LYS A 445 4.35 -10.58 7.58
N ALA A 446 3.30 -10.45 8.37
CA ALA A 446 2.59 -9.17 8.54
C ALA A 446 3.39 -8.22 9.45
N PHE A 447 3.75 -7.05 8.94
CA PHE A 447 4.37 -5.97 9.72
C PHE A 447 3.67 -4.63 9.46
N SER A 448 3.26 -3.94 10.52
CA SER A 448 2.82 -2.54 10.44
C SER A 448 2.92 -1.88 11.81
N LYS A 449 2.97 -0.54 11.84
CA LYS A 449 2.93 0.23 13.09
C LYS A 449 1.69 -0.04 13.97
N TYR A 450 0.60 -0.52 13.38
CA TYR A 450 -0.62 -0.89 14.12
C TYR A 450 -0.48 -2.24 14.82
N LEU A 451 0.30 -3.18 14.26
CA LEU A 451 0.60 -4.45 14.90
C LEU A 451 1.67 -4.28 15.99
N ALA A 452 2.69 -3.43 15.74
CA ALA A 452 3.70 -3.09 16.74
C ALA A 452 3.06 -2.42 17.97
N TYR A 453 2.28 -1.36 17.76
CA TYR A 453 1.53 -0.71 18.85
C TYR A 453 0.55 -1.66 19.56
N GLY A 454 -0.01 -2.64 18.83
CA GLY A 454 -0.77 -3.77 19.40
C GLY A 454 0.04 -4.49 20.47
N LYS A 455 1.09 -5.21 20.05
CA LYS A 455 1.99 -5.96 20.93
C LYS A 455 2.52 -5.14 22.11
N GLU A 456 2.95 -3.90 21.84
CA GLU A 456 3.53 -2.99 22.83
C GLU A 456 2.55 -2.58 23.94
N ASN A 457 1.24 -2.67 23.73
CA ASN A 457 0.21 -2.18 24.65
C ASN A 457 -0.80 -3.27 25.06
N GLU A 458 -0.61 -4.51 24.63
CA GLU A 458 -1.56 -5.62 24.83
C GLU A 458 -1.74 -5.94 26.32
N ASN A 459 -0.64 -6.21 27.04
CA ASN A 459 -0.66 -6.43 28.49
C ASN A 459 -1.25 -5.24 29.26
N VAL A 460 -0.87 -4.01 28.91
CA VAL A 460 -1.38 -2.78 29.54
C VAL A 460 -2.90 -2.65 29.34
N ALA A 461 -3.42 -3.06 28.19
CA ALA A 461 -4.85 -3.09 27.91
C ALA A 461 -5.59 -4.22 28.65
N ILE A 462 -4.94 -5.37 28.90
CA ILE A 462 -5.44 -6.47 29.73
C ILE A 462 -5.51 -6.03 31.21
N GLU A 463 -4.42 -5.48 31.75
CA GLU A 463 -4.36 -4.91 33.12
C GLU A 463 -5.44 -3.82 33.33
N THR A 464 -5.62 -2.95 32.32
CA THR A 464 -6.68 -1.93 32.33
C THR A 464 -8.09 -2.53 32.29
N TYR A 465 -8.27 -3.68 31.63
CA TYR A 465 -9.53 -4.42 31.59
C TYR A 465 -9.83 -5.12 32.93
N GLU A 466 -8.86 -5.81 33.53
CA GLU A 466 -9.04 -6.44 34.86
C GLU A 466 -9.41 -5.39 35.90
N LYS A 467 -8.70 -4.24 35.91
CA LYS A 467 -9.07 -3.11 36.76
C LYS A 467 -10.46 -2.54 36.45
N TYR A 468 -10.83 -2.39 35.18
CA TYR A 468 -12.16 -1.91 34.80
C TYR A 468 -13.28 -2.82 35.32
N MET A 469 -13.05 -4.13 35.38
CA MET A 469 -14.01 -5.10 35.91
C MET A 469 -14.05 -5.10 37.45
N HIS A 470 -12.90 -5.00 38.13
CA HIS A 470 -12.83 -4.74 39.58
C HIS A 470 -13.60 -3.47 39.96
N ASP A 471 -13.39 -2.36 39.22
CA ASP A 471 -14.09 -1.09 39.43
C ASP A 471 -15.61 -1.16 39.07
N LYS A 472 -16.07 -2.29 38.53
CA LYS A 472 -17.49 -2.66 38.34
C LYS A 472 -18.02 -3.65 39.39
N GLY A 473 -17.19 -4.09 40.34
CA GLY A 473 -17.52 -5.11 41.34
C GLY A 473 -17.40 -6.56 40.84
N CYS A 474 -16.51 -6.82 39.87
CA CYS A 474 -16.30 -8.12 39.25
C CYS A 474 -14.80 -8.43 39.13
N ASP A 475 -14.25 -9.16 40.09
CA ASP A 475 -12.83 -9.49 40.14
C ASP A 475 -12.49 -10.63 39.18
N VAL A 476 -12.35 -10.29 37.89
CA VAL A 476 -11.95 -11.24 36.84
C VAL A 476 -10.45 -11.57 36.92
N THR A 477 -10.05 -12.70 36.36
CA THR A 477 -8.63 -13.04 36.14
C THR A 477 -8.41 -13.52 34.72
N VAL A 478 -7.43 -12.96 34.02
CA VAL A 478 -7.09 -13.28 32.64
C VAL A 478 -5.88 -14.22 32.60
N SER A 479 -6.05 -15.41 32.03
CA SER A 479 -4.96 -16.37 31.82
C SER A 479 -4.47 -16.34 30.36
N PRO A 480 -3.15 -16.47 30.09
CA PRO A 480 -2.62 -16.53 28.72
C PRO A 480 -3.01 -17.84 28.02
N VAL A 481 -3.24 -17.75 26.70
CA VAL A 481 -3.64 -18.87 25.83
C VAL A 481 -2.73 -18.93 24.60
N GLY A 482 -2.45 -20.12 24.09
CA GLY A 482 -1.79 -20.35 22.79
C GLY A 482 -2.77 -20.33 21.61
N LEU A 483 -2.54 -21.23 20.65
CA LEU A 483 -3.44 -21.54 19.54
C LEU A 483 -4.24 -22.79 19.88
N ILE A 484 -5.56 -22.66 19.94
CA ILE A 484 -6.50 -23.78 20.02
C ILE A 484 -6.91 -24.15 18.58
N LEU A 485 -7.00 -25.44 18.29
CA LEU A 485 -7.55 -25.97 17.04
C LEU A 485 -8.98 -26.46 17.26
N SER A 486 -9.86 -26.30 16.26
CA SER A 486 -11.25 -26.74 16.40
C SER A 486 -11.35 -28.26 16.33
N GLN A 487 -12.01 -28.87 17.32
CA GLN A 487 -12.28 -30.31 17.32
C GLN A 487 -13.26 -30.72 16.20
N GLU A 488 -14.17 -29.83 15.80
CA GLU A 488 -15.17 -30.07 14.73
C GLU A 488 -14.63 -29.77 13.32
N ARG A 489 -13.56 -28.97 13.22
CA ARG A 489 -12.85 -28.62 11.97
C ARG A 489 -11.34 -28.53 12.23
N PRO A 490 -10.60 -29.65 12.23
CA PRO A 490 -9.18 -29.65 12.60
C PRO A 490 -8.31 -28.74 11.72
N GLY A 491 -8.75 -28.40 10.50
CA GLY A 491 -8.19 -27.39 9.61
C GLY A 491 -8.23 -25.95 10.11
N TYR A 492 -8.96 -25.65 11.19
CA TYR A 492 -9.19 -24.32 11.73
C TYR A 492 -8.58 -24.11 13.12
N GLY A 493 -8.19 -22.87 13.43
CA GLY A 493 -7.63 -22.49 14.72
C GLY A 493 -7.97 -21.07 15.18
N ALA A 494 -7.78 -20.82 16.48
CA ALA A 494 -7.97 -19.53 17.11
C ALA A 494 -7.00 -19.36 18.28
N SER A 495 -6.42 -18.17 18.39
CA SER A 495 -5.87 -17.67 19.65
C SER A 495 -6.86 -16.68 20.24
N LEU A 496 -6.92 -16.66 21.57
CA LEU A 496 -7.56 -15.61 22.36
C LEU A 496 -6.45 -14.71 22.91
N ASP A 497 -6.74 -13.43 23.10
CA ASP A 497 -5.79 -12.52 23.76
C ASP A 497 -5.76 -12.81 25.29
N GLY A 498 -6.73 -13.58 25.79
CA GLY A 498 -6.71 -14.24 27.10
C GLY A 498 -7.95 -15.10 27.38
N LEU A 499 -7.91 -15.92 28.43
CA LEU A 499 -9.05 -16.68 28.96
C LEU A 499 -9.54 -16.04 30.27
N VAL A 500 -10.77 -15.54 30.27
CA VAL A 500 -11.37 -14.80 31.39
C VAL A 500 -12.03 -15.76 32.36
N CYS A 501 -11.52 -15.78 33.59
CA CYS A 501 -12.21 -16.36 34.74
C CYS A 501 -13.02 -15.24 35.41
N ASP A 502 -14.34 -15.25 35.21
CA ASP A 502 -15.29 -14.29 35.80
C ASP A 502 -16.05 -15.01 36.94
N PRO A 503 -15.86 -14.62 38.23
CA PRO A 503 -16.49 -15.32 39.36
C PRO A 503 -18.02 -15.25 39.40
N SER A 504 -18.65 -14.34 38.63
CA SER A 504 -20.10 -14.27 38.50
C SER A 504 -20.66 -15.23 37.44
N CYS A 505 -19.79 -15.76 36.56
CA CYS A 505 -20.14 -16.68 35.49
C CYS A 505 -19.90 -18.14 35.88
N LYS A 506 -20.72 -19.05 35.32
CA LYS A 506 -20.55 -20.50 35.49
C LYS A 506 -19.46 -21.09 34.59
N THR A 507 -19.07 -20.36 33.55
CA THR A 507 -18.20 -20.76 32.45
C THR A 507 -17.14 -19.68 32.23
N LYS A 508 -15.94 -20.11 31.80
CA LYS A 508 -14.88 -19.18 31.39
C LYS A 508 -15.19 -18.60 30.02
N GLY A 509 -14.96 -17.31 29.85
CA GLY A 509 -15.04 -16.63 28.55
C GLY A 509 -13.67 -16.41 27.92
N GLY A 510 -13.65 -15.91 26.69
CA GLY A 510 -12.43 -15.40 26.07
C GLY A 510 -12.28 -13.87 26.17
N LEU A 511 -11.09 -13.39 25.84
CA LEU A 511 -10.76 -11.97 25.70
C LEU A 511 -10.22 -11.70 24.29
N GLU A 512 -10.64 -10.59 23.68
CA GLU A 512 -10.15 -10.10 22.39
C GLU A 512 -9.88 -8.59 22.51
N VAL A 513 -8.62 -8.18 22.51
CA VAL A 513 -8.12 -6.84 22.87
C VAL A 513 -7.60 -6.11 21.64
N LYS A 514 -8.00 -4.84 21.41
CA LYS A 514 -7.53 -4.07 20.25
C LYS A 514 -7.04 -2.66 20.62
N CYS A 515 -5.72 -2.49 20.61
CA CYS A 515 -5.02 -1.23 20.85
C CYS A 515 -5.14 -0.30 19.62
N SER A 516 -6.04 0.67 19.69
CA SER A 516 -6.52 1.42 18.52
C SER A 516 -5.68 2.66 18.19
N LEU A 517 -4.46 2.47 17.66
CA LEU A 517 -3.54 3.56 17.27
C LEU A 517 -4.16 4.64 16.35
N SER A 518 -5.15 4.29 15.52
CA SER A 518 -5.89 5.26 14.67
C SER A 518 -6.87 6.15 15.44
N LYS A 519 -7.13 5.86 16.71
CA LYS A 519 -8.03 6.54 17.64
C LYS A 519 -7.35 6.84 18.98
N LEU A 520 -6.02 6.90 18.99
CA LEU A 520 -5.22 7.20 20.16
C LEU A 520 -5.67 8.52 20.82
N ASN A 521 -5.86 8.50 22.14
CA ASN A 521 -6.38 9.58 22.96
C ASN A 521 -7.77 10.13 22.53
N GLN A 522 -8.61 9.30 21.91
CA GLN A 522 -10.02 9.63 21.62
C GLN A 522 -10.95 8.78 22.50
N SER A 523 -12.08 9.36 22.93
CA SER A 523 -13.08 8.61 23.68
C SER A 523 -13.81 7.59 22.78
N ALA A 524 -14.34 6.52 23.38
CA ALA A 524 -15.06 5.49 22.64
C ALA A 524 -16.21 6.06 21.77
N PHE A 525 -16.96 7.05 22.27
CA PHE A 525 -18.02 7.73 21.50
C PHE A 525 -17.47 8.50 20.30
N THR A 526 -16.39 9.28 20.47
CA THR A 526 -15.72 10.00 19.38
C THR A 526 -15.16 9.04 18.33
N ALA A 527 -14.61 7.90 18.77
CA ALA A 527 -14.10 6.86 17.88
C ALA A 527 -15.23 6.16 17.11
N ALA A 528 -16.32 5.77 17.79
CA ALA A 528 -17.48 5.08 17.21
C ALA A 528 -18.36 5.97 16.31
N SER A 529 -18.23 7.30 16.43
CA SER A 529 -18.88 8.28 15.54
C SER A 529 -18.25 8.32 14.13
N ASP A 530 -17.06 7.73 13.95
CA ASP A 530 -16.43 7.59 12.64
C ASP A 530 -16.99 6.38 11.89
N ALA A 531 -17.70 6.65 10.79
CA ALA A 531 -18.28 5.62 9.94
C ALA A 531 -17.26 4.58 9.42
N SER A 532 -15.97 4.95 9.30
CA SER A 532 -14.88 4.06 8.88
C SER A 532 -14.23 3.24 10.00
N PHE A 533 -14.51 3.56 11.27
CA PHE A 533 -14.04 2.77 12.42
C PHE A 533 -14.86 1.48 12.60
N TYR A 534 -14.40 0.53 13.42
CA TYR A 534 -15.09 -0.75 13.59
C TYR A 534 -16.17 -0.76 14.69
N LEU A 535 -16.14 0.19 15.63
CA LEU A 535 -17.28 0.45 16.51
C LEU A 535 -18.34 1.34 15.82
N GLN A 536 -19.58 1.29 16.31
CA GLN A 536 -20.67 2.21 15.98
C GLN A 536 -21.45 2.60 17.23
N VAL A 537 -22.11 3.75 17.19
CA VAL A 537 -23.13 4.13 18.17
C VAL A 537 -24.49 3.56 17.74
N SER A 538 -25.23 2.95 18.67
CA SER A 538 -26.61 2.49 18.49
C SER A 538 -27.48 3.09 19.59
N GLY A 539 -28.33 4.06 19.26
CA GLY A 539 -29.10 4.81 20.24
C GLY A 539 -28.20 5.60 21.19
N LYS A 540 -28.00 5.09 22.42
CA LYS A 540 -27.09 5.64 23.45
C LYS A 540 -25.85 4.77 23.71
N GLU A 541 -25.78 3.58 23.13
CA GLU A 541 -24.75 2.58 23.41
C GLU A 541 -23.73 2.48 22.26
N ILE A 542 -22.61 1.82 22.52
CA ILE A 542 -21.55 1.58 21.54
C ILE A 542 -21.40 0.07 21.37
N HIS A 543 -21.26 -0.40 20.13
CA HIS A 543 -21.04 -1.81 19.83
C HIS A 543 -20.08 -1.99 18.66
N LEU A 544 -19.41 -3.14 18.61
CA LEU A 544 -18.69 -3.64 17.45
C LEU A 544 -19.66 -3.89 16.29
N LYS A 545 -19.40 -3.26 15.14
CA LYS A 545 -20.18 -3.45 13.90
C LYS A 545 -20.25 -4.95 13.57
N ARG A 546 -21.46 -5.52 13.61
CA ARG A 546 -21.71 -6.94 13.30
C ARG A 546 -21.28 -7.34 11.89
N SER A 547 -21.23 -6.38 10.97
CA SER A 547 -20.71 -6.52 9.61
C SER A 547 -19.18 -6.37 9.47
N HIS A 548 -18.44 -6.07 10.55
CA HIS A 548 -16.99 -5.94 10.54
C HIS A 548 -16.27 -7.31 10.54
N ASN A 549 -14.95 -7.32 10.36
CA ASN A 549 -14.18 -8.56 10.35
C ASN A 549 -13.85 -9.06 11.76
N TYR A 550 -13.64 -8.16 12.73
CA TYR A 550 -13.42 -8.53 14.13
C TYR A 550 -14.65 -9.22 14.75
N PHE A 551 -15.88 -8.88 14.33
CA PHE A 551 -17.06 -9.61 14.83
C PHE A 551 -17.04 -11.08 14.39
N LEU A 552 -16.71 -11.34 13.13
CA LEU A 552 -16.59 -12.72 12.61
C LEU A 552 -15.33 -13.44 13.13
N GLN A 553 -14.30 -12.72 13.56
CA GLN A 553 -13.19 -13.29 14.30
C GLN A 553 -13.64 -13.74 15.70
N VAL A 554 -14.37 -12.90 16.43
CA VAL A 554 -14.91 -13.21 17.78
C VAL A 554 -15.88 -14.38 17.74
N GLN A 555 -16.82 -14.40 16.79
CA GLN A 555 -17.70 -15.55 16.54
C GLN A 555 -16.90 -16.81 16.16
N GLY A 556 -15.84 -16.65 15.37
CA GLY A 556 -14.92 -17.72 15.01
C GLY A 556 -14.08 -18.27 16.17
N GLN A 557 -13.65 -17.41 17.08
CA GLN A 557 -12.93 -17.78 18.30
C GLN A 557 -13.84 -18.66 19.17
N MET A 558 -15.09 -18.24 19.41
CA MET A 558 -16.07 -19.05 20.17
C MET A 558 -16.36 -20.40 19.51
N PHE A 559 -16.53 -20.47 18.18
CA PHE A 559 -16.68 -21.74 17.47
C PHE A 559 -15.46 -22.67 17.62
N VAL A 560 -14.24 -22.12 17.62
CA VAL A 560 -13.01 -22.93 17.72
C VAL A 560 -12.74 -23.38 19.16
N THR A 561 -12.96 -22.53 20.16
CA THR A 561 -12.58 -22.79 21.56
C THR A 561 -13.72 -23.34 22.42
N GLY A 562 -14.96 -23.26 21.96
CA GLY A 562 -16.14 -23.70 22.72
C GLY A 562 -16.58 -22.75 23.84
N VAL A 563 -15.97 -21.57 24.00
CA VAL A 563 -16.42 -20.58 25.00
C VAL A 563 -17.72 -19.91 24.54
N GLU A 564 -18.65 -19.70 25.47
CA GLU A 564 -20.00 -19.18 25.17
C GLU A 564 -20.02 -17.67 24.89
N TRP A 565 -19.00 -16.96 25.38
CA TRP A 565 -18.85 -15.51 25.27
C TRP A 565 -17.39 -15.06 25.22
N ILE A 566 -17.16 -13.90 24.62
CA ILE A 566 -15.88 -13.19 24.59
C ILE A 566 -16.11 -11.72 24.94
N ASP A 567 -15.31 -11.18 25.85
CA ASP A 567 -15.26 -9.73 26.09
C ASP A 567 -14.34 -9.07 25.04
N PHE A 568 -14.94 -8.26 24.17
CA PHE A 568 -14.24 -7.49 23.15
C PHE A 568 -13.81 -6.13 23.71
N VAL A 569 -12.51 -5.96 23.91
CA VAL A 569 -11.90 -4.78 24.54
C VAL A 569 -11.23 -3.89 23.50
N VAL A 570 -11.45 -2.58 23.57
CA VAL A 570 -10.75 -1.59 22.74
C VAL A 570 -10.03 -0.59 23.62
N TYR A 571 -8.70 -0.55 23.49
CA TYR A 571 -7.83 0.35 24.21
C TYR A 571 -7.47 1.57 23.35
N PHE A 572 -7.73 2.76 23.89
CA PHE A 572 -7.55 4.04 23.20
C PHE A 572 -6.29 4.80 23.65
N GLY A 573 -5.42 4.18 24.45
CA GLY A 573 -4.25 4.81 25.06
C GLY A 573 -4.47 5.18 26.54
N PRO A 574 -3.38 5.49 27.28
CA PRO A 574 -3.39 5.48 28.75
C PRO A 574 -4.24 6.59 29.40
N ASN A 575 -4.60 7.62 28.63
CA ASN A 575 -5.38 8.77 29.11
C ASN A 575 -6.89 8.65 28.82
N GLN A 576 -7.38 7.49 28.37
CA GLN A 576 -8.79 7.27 28.01
C GLN A 576 -9.30 5.95 28.57
N SER A 577 -10.57 5.92 29.00
CA SER A 577 -11.25 4.67 29.36
C SER A 577 -11.32 3.70 28.17
N ILE A 578 -11.12 2.42 28.44
CA ILE A 578 -11.38 1.35 27.47
C ILE A 578 -12.86 1.28 27.10
N PHE A 579 -13.14 0.68 25.96
CA PHE A 579 -14.46 0.13 25.64
C PHE A 579 -14.45 -1.39 25.86
N VAL A 580 -15.54 -1.95 26.37
CA VAL A 580 -15.74 -3.39 26.59
C VAL A 580 -17.15 -3.77 26.12
N GLU A 581 -17.27 -4.85 25.36
CA GLU A 581 -18.55 -5.45 24.97
C GLU A 581 -18.50 -6.97 25.13
N ARG A 582 -19.37 -7.55 25.96
CA ARG A 582 -19.54 -9.01 26.03
C ARG A 582 -20.33 -9.49 24.82
N ILE A 583 -19.69 -10.26 23.96
CA ILE A 583 -20.26 -10.82 22.74
C ILE A 583 -20.49 -12.32 22.95
N PHE A 584 -21.72 -12.77 22.76
CA PHE A 584 -22.13 -14.17 22.86
C PHE A 584 -22.10 -14.87 21.49
N PHE A 585 -21.97 -16.19 21.49
CA PHE A 585 -21.93 -16.98 20.25
C PHE A 585 -23.30 -17.03 19.53
N GLU A 586 -23.38 -16.48 18.33
CA GLU A 586 -24.57 -16.49 17.45
C GLU A 586 -24.71 -17.87 16.77
N LYS A 587 -24.85 -18.95 17.56
CA LYS A 587 -24.68 -20.35 17.13
C LYS A 587 -25.39 -20.70 15.82
N ASP A 588 -26.71 -20.59 15.77
CA ASP A 588 -27.49 -21.11 14.64
C ASP A 588 -27.05 -20.43 13.33
N LYS A 589 -26.94 -19.10 13.39
CA LYS A 589 -26.43 -18.24 12.32
C LYS A 589 -24.96 -18.50 11.96
N TRP A 590 -24.13 -18.98 12.89
CA TRP A 590 -22.78 -19.43 12.56
C TRP A 590 -22.80 -20.65 11.64
N TYR A 591 -23.58 -21.68 11.98
CA TYR A 591 -23.71 -22.90 11.18
C TYR A 591 -24.49 -22.66 9.86
N GLU A 592 -25.44 -21.72 9.83
CA GLU A 592 -26.22 -21.39 8.64
C GLU A 592 -25.53 -20.39 7.69
N GLU A 593 -24.97 -19.28 8.20
CA GLU A 593 -24.47 -18.18 7.36
C GLU A 593 -22.95 -18.23 7.14
N TYR A 594 -22.15 -18.68 8.11
CA TYR A 594 -20.70 -18.43 8.16
C TYR A 594 -19.84 -19.68 7.93
N LEU A 595 -20.14 -20.78 8.62
CA LEU A 595 -19.38 -22.03 8.49
C LEU A 595 -19.39 -22.61 7.07
N PRO A 596 -20.51 -22.63 6.30
CA PRO A 596 -20.51 -23.14 4.92
C PRO A 596 -19.57 -22.35 3.99
N LYS A 597 -19.38 -21.05 4.26
CA LYS A 597 -18.48 -20.18 3.48
C LYS A 597 -17.02 -20.35 3.88
N LEU A 598 -16.74 -20.76 5.13
CA LEU A 598 -15.41 -21.22 5.56
C LEU A 598 -15.09 -22.59 4.96
N ASP A 599 -16.02 -23.56 5.06
CA ASP A 599 -15.86 -24.92 4.55
C ASP A 599 -15.61 -24.91 3.02
N LEU A 600 -16.38 -24.12 2.26
CA LEU A 600 -16.16 -23.94 0.82
C LEU A 600 -14.75 -23.41 0.52
N PHE A 601 -14.28 -22.37 1.22
CA PHE A 601 -12.94 -21.82 1.00
C PHE A 601 -11.85 -22.80 1.42
N TYR A 602 -12.06 -23.56 2.49
CA TYR A 602 -11.10 -24.57 2.94
C TYR A 602 -10.93 -25.68 1.89
N LYS A 603 -12.06 -26.23 1.41
CA LYS A 603 -12.11 -27.25 0.35
C LYS A 603 -11.57 -26.76 -1.00
N TRP A 604 -11.99 -25.59 -1.47
CA TRP A 604 -11.68 -25.14 -2.84
C TRP A 604 -10.46 -24.25 -2.98
N ALA A 605 -9.99 -23.59 -1.91
CA ALA A 605 -8.89 -22.63 -1.99
C ALA A 605 -7.72 -22.97 -1.06
N PHE A 606 -7.98 -23.34 0.20
CA PHE A 606 -6.91 -23.54 1.18
C PHE A 606 -6.18 -24.87 0.99
N LEU A 607 -6.89 -25.99 0.95
CA LEU A 607 -6.28 -27.31 0.73
C LEU A 607 -5.64 -27.44 -0.67
N PRO A 608 -6.25 -26.95 -1.78
CA PRO A 608 -5.60 -26.97 -3.09
C PRO A 608 -4.31 -26.13 -3.17
N GLU A 609 -4.20 -25.00 -2.45
CA GLU A 609 -2.92 -24.28 -2.36
C GLU A 609 -1.93 -24.98 -1.41
N LEU A 610 -2.42 -25.60 -0.33
CA LEU A 610 -1.58 -26.41 0.55
C LEU A 610 -0.94 -27.59 -0.21
N LEU A 611 -1.66 -28.19 -1.15
CA LEU A 611 -1.19 -29.27 -2.04
C LEU A 611 -0.30 -28.76 -3.19
N THR A 612 -0.78 -27.80 -4.00
CA THR A 612 -0.16 -27.47 -5.30
C THR A 612 0.80 -26.27 -5.28
N LYS A 613 0.77 -25.44 -4.22
CA LYS A 613 1.63 -24.25 -4.03
C LYS A 613 1.58 -23.22 -5.17
N ARG A 614 0.53 -23.19 -5.99
CA ARG A 614 0.41 -22.33 -7.19
C ARG A 614 0.48 -20.83 -6.84
N VAL A 615 -0.23 -20.38 -5.81
CA VAL A 615 -0.24 -18.97 -5.36
C VAL A 615 1.12 -18.53 -4.81
N SER A 616 1.87 -19.44 -4.17
CA SER A 616 3.26 -19.20 -3.78
C SER A 616 4.15 -18.94 -4.99
N ARG A 617 3.96 -19.72 -6.08
CA ARG A 617 4.70 -19.64 -7.35
C ARG A 617 4.18 -18.53 -8.29
N GLY A 618 3.06 -17.87 -7.94
CA GLY A 618 2.46 -16.79 -8.74
C GLY A 618 1.57 -17.29 -9.88
N ILE A 619 1.23 -18.57 -9.88
CA ILE A 619 0.29 -19.21 -10.80
C ILE A 619 -1.12 -19.06 -10.22
N SER A 620 -2.13 -18.92 -11.09
CA SER A 620 -3.52 -18.81 -10.65
C SER A 620 -4.01 -20.15 -10.10
N LEU A 621 -4.73 -20.12 -8.98
CA LEU A 621 -5.21 -21.34 -8.33
C LEU A 621 -6.50 -21.86 -8.96
N LEU A 622 -7.45 -20.96 -9.20
CA LEU A 622 -8.79 -21.27 -9.69
C LEU A 622 -9.20 -20.23 -10.74
N PRO A 623 -9.84 -20.65 -11.85
CA PRO A 623 -10.46 -19.72 -12.78
C PRO A 623 -11.48 -18.79 -12.08
N ASP A 624 -11.40 -17.49 -12.39
CA ASP A 624 -12.22 -16.45 -11.76
C ASP A 624 -13.74 -16.58 -12.08
N PHE A 625 -14.14 -17.51 -12.96
CA PHE A 625 -15.54 -17.93 -13.17
C PHE A 625 -15.95 -19.09 -12.26
N LEU A 626 -15.09 -20.08 -12.04
CA LEU A 626 -15.36 -21.24 -11.19
C LEU A 626 -15.54 -20.81 -9.74
N TRP A 627 -14.66 -19.94 -9.24
CA TRP A 627 -14.81 -19.33 -7.92
C TRP A 627 -16.11 -18.52 -7.75
N LYS A 628 -16.69 -17.99 -8.84
CA LYS A 628 -18.02 -17.33 -8.80
C LYS A 628 -19.16 -18.35 -8.77
N LYS A 629 -19.11 -19.43 -9.57
CA LYS A 629 -20.06 -20.56 -9.55
C LYS A 629 -20.15 -21.16 -8.14
N LEU A 630 -19.01 -21.50 -7.55
CA LEU A 630 -18.91 -22.15 -6.23
C LEU A 630 -19.55 -21.32 -5.10
N LYS A 631 -19.42 -19.99 -5.15
CA LYS A 631 -20.03 -19.09 -4.15
C LYS A 631 -21.47 -18.68 -4.47
N GLN A 632 -22.13 -19.38 -5.40
CA GLN A 632 -23.58 -19.30 -5.60
C GLN A 632 -24.30 -20.49 -4.94
N SER A 633 -23.57 -21.43 -4.34
CA SER A 633 -24.14 -22.56 -3.59
C SER A 633 -24.02 -22.45 -2.05
N VAL A 634 -23.56 -21.30 -1.52
CA VAL A 634 -23.36 -21.02 -0.08
C VAL A 634 -23.61 -19.56 0.28
#